data_AF-A0A645F7M4-F1
#
_entry.id   AF-A0A645F7M4-F1
#
_cell.length_a   1.000
_cell.length_b   1.000
_cell.length_c   1.000
_cell.angle_alpha   90.00
_cell.angle_beta   90.00
_cell.angle_gamma   90.00
#
_symmetry.space_group_name_H-M   'P 1'
#
loop_
_entity.id
_entity.type
_entity.pdbx_description
1 polymer ?
#
loop_
_entity_poly.entity_id
_entity_poly.type
_entity_poly.pdbx_seq_one_letter_code
_entity_poly.pdbx_strand_id
1 'polypeptide(L)'
;MQKTKNVAVADVAYANGSDNAFMQGLFAEKLAWSLASYAGWNTAANTIGYALVQGLQAPYLTNEDKNDLLLVRYLDDWAYQSNVRGVVRQEVVWPRQWQDGAFLPEQKLFLEREITEKIRSFVEPYITAKAISEWQFTLPWNRTFEIKVDKR
;
A
#
# COMPACT_ATOMS: atom_id res chain seq x y z
N MET A 1 29.77 12.10 12.74
CA MET A 1 28.63 11.57 11.94
C MET A 1 27.81 10.66 12.86
N GLN A 2 26.60 11.07 13.25
CA GLN A 2 25.70 10.16 13.98
C GLN A 2 25.37 8.99 13.05
N LYS A 3 25.59 7.75 13.51
CA LYS A 3 25.11 6.54 12.83
C LYS A 3 23.63 6.74 12.49
N THR A 4 23.29 6.74 11.20
CA THR A 4 21.93 6.75 10.68
C THR A 4 21.16 5.61 11.35
N LYS A 5 20.26 5.94 12.28
CA LYS A 5 19.47 4.93 12.99
C LYS A 5 18.45 4.35 12.02
N ASN A 6 18.32 3.04 11.99
CA ASN A 6 17.23 2.36 11.30
C ASN A 6 15.94 2.64 12.04
N VAL A 7 14.99 3.31 11.38
CA VAL A 7 13.68 3.62 11.94
C VAL A 7 12.64 2.74 11.26
N ALA A 8 12.03 1.85 12.03
CA ALA A 8 10.87 1.06 11.63
C ALA A 8 9.60 1.69 12.20
N VAL A 9 8.53 1.74 11.41
CA VAL A 9 7.23 2.29 11.84
C VAL A 9 6.15 1.22 11.72
N ALA A 10 5.46 0.97 12.83
CA ALA A 10 4.25 0.18 12.90
C ALA A 10 3.07 1.14 13.13
N ASP A 11 2.30 1.43 12.08
CA ASP A 11 1.13 2.29 12.15
C ASP A 11 -0.09 1.47 12.58
N VAL A 12 -0.43 1.58 13.87
CA VAL A 12 -1.51 0.82 14.51
C VAL A 12 -2.68 1.71 14.94
N ALA A 13 -2.77 2.91 14.37
CA ALA A 13 -3.88 3.83 14.66
C ALA A 13 -5.22 3.26 14.21
N TYR A 14 -5.23 2.57 13.06
CA TYR A 14 -6.41 1.93 12.49
C TYR A 14 -6.11 0.48 12.10
N ALA A 15 -7.15 -0.35 12.10
CA ALA A 15 -7.10 -1.68 11.50
C ALA A 15 -7.29 -1.56 9.98
N ASN A 16 -6.60 -2.41 9.21
CA ASN A 16 -6.68 -2.45 7.74
C ASN A 16 -6.41 -1.10 7.07
N GLY A 17 -5.27 -0.48 7.36
CA GLY A 17 -4.79 0.68 6.62
C GLY A 17 -3.98 1.65 7.47
N SER A 18 -3.25 2.51 6.77
CA SER A 18 -2.44 3.60 7.30
C SER A 18 -3.25 4.82 7.76
N ASP A 19 -2.73 5.56 8.73
CA ASP A 19 -3.23 6.89 9.09
C ASP A 19 -2.84 7.93 8.01
N ASN A 20 -3.85 8.59 7.45
CA ASN A 20 -3.65 9.58 6.38
C ASN A 20 -2.84 10.80 6.81
N ALA A 21 -3.07 11.34 8.01
CA ALA A 21 -2.36 12.52 8.49
C ALA A 21 -0.89 12.20 8.75
N PHE A 22 -0.61 11.02 9.33
CA PHE A 22 0.74 10.54 9.53
C PHE A 22 1.49 10.38 8.19
N MET A 23 0.88 9.69 7.22
CA MET A 23 1.49 9.45 5.92
C MET A 23 1.72 10.74 5.13
N GLN A 24 0.75 11.66 5.13
CA GLN A 24 0.90 12.97 4.49
C GLN A 24 2.06 13.76 5.11
N GLY A 25 2.17 13.77 6.45
CA GLY A 25 3.29 14.40 7.15
C GLY A 25 4.64 13.76 6.79
N LEU A 26 4.69 12.42 6.74
CA LEU A 26 5.91 11.67 6.41
C LEU A 26 6.44 12.00 5.00
N PHE A 27 5.55 12.13 4.02
CA PHE A 27 5.92 12.55 2.66
C PHE A 27 6.26 14.04 2.57
N ALA A 28 5.51 14.92 3.24
CA ALA A 28 5.78 16.36 3.28
C ALA A 28 7.18 16.68 3.84
N GLU A 29 7.58 15.97 4.90
CA GLU A 29 8.90 16.09 5.53
C GLU A 29 10.01 15.31 4.79
N LYS A 30 9.69 14.66 3.66
CA LYS A 30 10.62 13.84 2.86
C LYS A 30 11.26 12.69 3.65
N LEU A 31 10.54 12.17 4.65
CA LEU A 31 11.00 11.09 5.53
C LEU A 31 10.55 9.70 5.07
N ALA A 32 9.54 9.60 4.19
CA ALA A 32 8.97 8.32 3.77
C ALA A 32 10.01 7.31 3.27
N TRP A 33 10.98 7.75 2.46
CA TRP A 33 12.02 6.86 1.91
C TRP A 33 13.23 6.67 2.84
N SER A 34 13.28 7.42 3.95
CA SER A 34 14.33 7.30 4.97
C SER A 34 14.09 6.16 5.96
N LEU A 35 12.86 5.65 6.04
CA LEU A 35 12.51 4.54 6.90
C LEU A 35 13.27 3.26 6.51
N ALA A 36 13.49 2.41 7.51
CA ALA A 36 13.94 1.03 7.34
C ALA A 36 12.76 0.11 6.96
N SER A 37 11.59 0.38 7.53
CA SER A 37 10.35 -0.32 7.24
C SER A 37 9.13 0.51 7.68
N TYR A 38 7.99 0.21 7.06
CA TYR A 38 6.69 0.77 7.41
C TYR A 38 5.64 -0.35 7.29
N ALA A 39 4.61 -0.35 8.12
CA ALA A 39 3.44 -1.21 7.93
C ALA A 39 2.20 -0.58 8.58
N GLY A 40 1.04 -0.76 7.95
CA GLY A 40 -0.31 -0.46 8.47
C GLY A 40 -1.29 -1.62 8.21
N TRP A 41 -0.76 -2.85 8.18
CA TRP A 41 -1.40 -4.02 7.59
C TRP A 41 -2.35 -4.76 8.55
N ASN A 42 -3.65 -4.74 8.21
CA ASN A 42 -4.73 -5.59 8.75
C ASN A 42 -4.97 -5.52 10.28
N THR A 43 -4.07 -6.11 11.08
CA THR A 43 -4.13 -6.13 12.54
C THR A 43 -2.86 -5.56 13.16
N ALA A 44 -2.94 -5.09 14.40
CA ALA A 44 -1.77 -4.57 15.12
C ALA A 44 -0.64 -5.60 15.22
N ALA A 45 -0.96 -6.87 15.46
CA ALA A 45 0.04 -7.94 15.55
C ALA A 45 0.78 -8.16 14.22
N ASN A 46 0.04 -8.22 13.09
CA ASN A 46 0.63 -8.34 11.77
C ASN A 46 1.48 -7.12 11.43
N THR A 47 0.98 -5.92 11.73
CA THR A 47 1.65 -4.65 11.49
C THR A 47 2.99 -4.56 12.24
N ILE A 48 2.99 -4.86 13.54
CA ILE A 48 4.19 -4.84 14.38
C ILE A 48 5.19 -5.89 13.90
N GLY A 49 4.72 -7.12 13.62
CA GLY A 49 5.59 -8.19 13.14
C GLY A 49 6.29 -7.84 11.83
N TYR A 50 5.53 -7.27 10.87
CA TYR A 50 6.06 -6.89 9.57
C TYR A 50 7.07 -5.75 9.67
N ALA A 51 6.71 -4.68 10.39
CA ALA A 51 7.60 -3.54 10.61
C ALA A 51 8.90 -3.98 11.32
N LEU A 52 8.81 -4.83 12.34
CA LEU A 52 9.98 -5.32 13.07
C LEU A 52 10.90 -6.16 12.18
N VAL A 53 10.37 -7.18 11.51
CA VAL A 53 11.20 -8.11 10.71
C VAL A 53 11.84 -7.38 9.53
N GLN A 54 11.09 -6.56 8.80
CA GLN A 54 11.69 -5.78 7.71
C GLN A 54 12.68 -4.73 8.22
N GLY A 55 12.41 -4.11 9.36
CA GLY A 55 13.33 -3.15 9.98
C GLY A 55 14.67 -3.80 10.38
N LEU A 56 14.63 -5.05 10.86
CA LEU A 56 15.82 -5.85 11.15
C LEU A 56 16.55 -6.30 9.87
N GLN A 57 15.82 -6.53 8.79
CA GLN A 57 16.40 -6.93 7.49
C GLN A 57 17.01 -5.75 6.72
N ALA A 58 16.55 -4.51 6.95
CA ALA A 58 16.96 -3.34 6.18
C ALA A 58 18.48 -3.14 5.98
N PRO A 59 19.38 -3.41 6.97
CA PRO A 59 20.83 -3.34 6.78
C PRO A 59 21.41 -4.31 5.74
N TYR A 60 20.67 -5.39 5.46
CA TYR A 60 21.08 -6.46 4.58
C TYR A 60 20.47 -6.34 3.17
N LEU A 61 19.63 -5.32 2.95
CA LEU A 61 18.99 -5.04 1.68
C LEU A 61 19.75 -3.95 0.92
N THR A 62 19.65 -3.98 -0.40
CA THR A 62 20.00 -2.79 -1.19
C THR A 62 19.00 -1.67 -0.90
N ASN A 63 19.37 -0.42 -1.21
CA ASN A 63 18.43 0.70 -1.10
C ASN A 63 17.21 0.51 -2.02
N GLU A 64 17.40 -0.13 -3.17
CA GLU A 64 16.32 -0.44 -4.11
C GLU A 64 15.34 -1.45 -3.50
N ASP A 65 15.83 -2.60 -3.03
CA ASP A 65 14.96 -3.63 -2.42
C ASP A 65 14.21 -3.08 -1.21
N LYS A 66 14.89 -2.29 -0.36
CA LYS A 66 14.25 -1.64 0.79
C LYS A 66 13.14 -0.68 0.35
N ASN A 67 13.40 0.13 -0.68
CA ASN A 67 12.41 1.06 -1.20
C ASN A 67 11.25 0.34 -1.89
N ASP A 68 11.48 -0.78 -2.57
CA ASP A 68 10.43 -1.60 -3.15
C ASP A 68 9.51 -2.18 -2.05
N LEU A 69 10.09 -2.65 -0.93
CA LEU A 69 9.30 -3.09 0.22
C LEU A 69 8.47 -1.96 0.85
N LEU A 70 9.05 -0.76 1.01
CA LEU A 70 8.30 0.41 1.47
C LEU A 70 7.17 0.78 0.50
N LEU A 71 7.45 0.76 -0.80
CA LEU A 71 6.50 1.13 -1.84
C LEU A 71 5.30 0.17 -1.86
N VAL A 72 5.52 -1.14 -1.69
CA VAL A 72 4.43 -2.12 -1.53
C VAL A 72 3.49 -1.72 -0.40
N ARG A 73 4.02 -1.26 0.74
CA ARG A 73 3.22 -0.85 1.90
C ARG A 73 2.52 0.49 1.67
N TYR A 74 3.17 1.45 1.00
CA TYR A 74 2.53 2.72 0.62
C TYR A 74 1.40 2.53 -0.39
N LEU A 75 1.52 1.56 -1.29
CA LEU A 75 0.48 1.28 -2.28
C LEU A 75 -0.66 0.43 -1.71
N ASP A 76 -0.36 -0.58 -0.88
CA ASP A 76 -1.38 -1.44 -0.28
C ASP A 76 -2.01 -0.80 0.95
N ASP A 77 -1.24 -0.58 2.02
CA ASP A 77 -1.75 -0.15 3.33
C ASP A 77 -2.27 1.30 3.29
N TRP A 78 -1.63 2.18 2.52
CA TRP A 78 -2.04 3.60 2.46
C TRP A 78 -2.93 3.92 1.26
N ALA A 79 -2.43 3.75 0.03
CA ALA A 79 -3.21 4.13 -1.15
C ALA A 79 -4.46 3.26 -1.30
N TYR A 80 -4.33 1.92 -1.23
CA TYR A 80 -5.47 1.05 -1.42
C TYR A 80 -6.37 0.94 -0.19
N GLN A 81 -5.85 0.43 0.93
CA GLN A 81 -6.66 0.08 2.11
C GLN A 81 -7.36 1.29 2.72
N SER A 82 -6.63 2.41 2.91
CA SER A 82 -7.17 3.61 3.54
C SER A 82 -7.94 4.54 2.61
N ASN A 83 -7.63 4.54 1.30
CA ASN A 83 -8.15 5.57 0.40
C ASN A 83 -8.97 5.02 -0.78
N VAL A 84 -8.45 4.05 -1.54
CA VAL A 84 -9.10 3.60 -2.79
C VAL A 84 -10.17 2.53 -2.58
N ARG A 85 -9.98 1.59 -1.64
CA ARG A 85 -10.90 0.45 -1.43
C ARG A 85 -12.33 0.90 -1.14
N GLY A 86 -12.49 1.89 -0.27
CA GLY A 86 -13.80 2.45 0.10
C GLY A 86 -14.50 3.07 -1.11
N VAL A 87 -13.75 3.88 -1.87
CA VAL A 87 -14.23 4.55 -3.09
C VAL A 87 -14.67 3.53 -4.14
N VAL A 88 -13.83 2.53 -4.45
CA VAL A 88 -14.16 1.49 -5.44
C VAL A 88 -15.41 0.71 -5.03
N ARG A 89 -15.53 0.36 -3.74
CA ARG A 89 -16.72 -0.33 -3.24
C ARG A 89 -17.98 0.51 -3.40
N GLN A 90 -17.91 1.79 -3.03
CA GLN A 90 -19.02 2.74 -3.09
C GLN A 90 -19.47 3.04 -4.53
N GLU A 91 -18.54 3.30 -5.43
CA GLU A 91 -18.83 3.78 -6.78
C GLU A 91 -19.06 2.64 -7.78
N VAL A 92 -18.42 1.48 -7.56
CA VAL A 92 -18.40 0.39 -8.54
C VAL A 92 -19.16 -0.84 -8.04
N VAL A 93 -18.71 -1.41 -6.92
CA VAL A 93 -19.14 -2.73 -6.46
C VAL A 93 -20.59 -2.72 -5.97
N TRP A 94 -20.92 -1.82 -5.04
CA TRP A 94 -22.25 -1.79 -4.41
C TRP A 94 -23.38 -1.43 -5.38
N PRO A 95 -23.25 -0.41 -6.26
CA PRO A 95 -24.31 -0.08 -7.22
C PRO A 95 -24.59 -1.20 -8.22
N ARG A 96 -23.58 -2.01 -8.55
CA ARG A 96 -23.69 -3.14 -9.47
C ARG A 96 -24.01 -4.46 -8.76
N GLN A 97 -24.13 -4.44 -7.42
CA GLN A 97 -24.39 -5.61 -6.59
C GLN A 97 -23.39 -6.75 -6.80
N TRP A 98 -22.14 -6.42 -7.14
CA TRP A 98 -21.08 -7.41 -7.32
C TRP A 98 -20.63 -7.96 -5.96
N GLN A 99 -20.40 -9.27 -5.90
CA GLN A 99 -20.07 -9.96 -4.65
C GLN A 99 -18.60 -10.34 -4.60
N ASP A 100 -17.92 -9.93 -3.52
CA ASP A 100 -16.57 -10.39 -3.21
C ASP A 100 -16.53 -11.93 -3.21
N GLY A 101 -15.57 -12.51 -3.92
CA GLY A 101 -15.41 -13.96 -4.14
C GLY A 101 -16.04 -14.47 -5.44
N ALA A 102 -16.94 -13.73 -6.07
CA ALA A 102 -17.75 -14.19 -7.20
C ALA A 102 -17.73 -13.27 -8.43
N PHE A 103 -16.72 -12.43 -8.59
CA PHE A 103 -16.58 -11.62 -9.80
C PHE A 103 -16.35 -12.51 -11.03
N LEU A 104 -17.06 -12.20 -12.12
CA LEU A 104 -16.77 -12.74 -13.44
C LEU A 104 -15.41 -12.21 -13.95
N PRO A 105 -14.73 -12.89 -14.89
CA PRO A 105 -13.42 -12.46 -15.39
C PRO A 105 -13.39 -11.01 -15.88
N GLU A 106 -14.40 -10.57 -16.61
CA GLU A 106 -14.53 -9.20 -17.11
C GLU A 106 -14.78 -8.18 -15.99
N GLN A 107 -15.50 -8.56 -14.94
CA GLN A 107 -15.75 -7.71 -13.77
C GLN A 107 -14.46 -7.54 -12.94
N LYS A 108 -13.71 -8.63 -12.76
CA LYS A 108 -12.40 -8.60 -12.11
C LYS A 108 -11.43 -7.70 -12.88
N LEU A 109 -11.30 -7.88 -14.19
CA LEU A 109 -10.45 -7.03 -15.03
C LEU A 109 -10.87 -5.56 -15.00
N PHE A 110 -12.18 -5.29 -14.98
CA PHE A 110 -12.70 -3.95 -14.82
C PHE A 110 -12.29 -3.34 -13.47
N LEU A 111 -12.49 -4.05 -12.36
CA LEU A 111 -12.10 -3.60 -11.02
C LEU A 111 -10.59 -3.35 -10.91
N GLU A 112 -9.76 -4.24 -11.45
CA GLU A 112 -8.30 -4.08 -11.40
C GLU A 112 -7.84 -2.82 -12.15
N ARG A 113 -8.50 -2.46 -13.27
CA ARG A 113 -8.24 -1.22 -14.00
C ARG A 113 -8.66 0.01 -13.18
N GLU A 114 -9.90 0.02 -12.66
CA GLU A 114 -10.41 1.11 -11.81
C GLU A 114 -9.53 1.34 -10.58
N ILE A 115 -9.11 0.26 -9.91
CA ILE A 115 -8.20 0.31 -8.76
C ILE A 115 -6.86 0.90 -9.17
N THR A 116 -6.30 0.45 -10.31
CA THR A 116 -5.02 0.95 -10.81
C THR A 116 -5.07 2.45 -11.08
N GLU A 117 -6.11 2.93 -11.74
CA GLU A 117 -6.29 4.35 -12.06
C GLU A 117 -6.44 5.19 -10.79
N LYS A 118 -7.27 4.75 -9.84
CA LYS A 118 -7.50 5.46 -8.58
C LYS A 118 -6.27 5.46 -7.67
N ILE A 119 -5.50 4.37 -7.60
CA ILE A 119 -4.23 4.35 -6.85
C ILE A 119 -3.26 5.34 -7.46
N ARG A 120 -3.06 5.31 -8.79
CA ARG A 120 -2.13 6.23 -9.48
C ARG A 120 -2.51 7.69 -9.28
N SER A 121 -3.80 8.00 -9.39
CA SER A 121 -4.31 9.35 -9.14
C SER A 121 -4.10 9.79 -7.69
N PHE A 122 -4.34 8.90 -6.72
CA PHE A 122 -4.16 9.21 -5.31
C PHE A 122 -2.69 9.50 -4.94
N VAL A 123 -1.75 8.69 -5.45
CA VAL A 123 -0.32 8.81 -5.07
C VAL A 123 0.45 9.84 -5.89
N GLU A 124 -0.11 10.37 -6.98
CA GLU A 124 0.54 11.34 -7.87
C GLU A 124 1.23 12.51 -7.13
N PRO A 125 0.64 13.12 -6.08
CA PRO A 125 1.29 14.21 -5.35
C PRO A 125 2.52 13.79 -4.53
N TYR A 126 2.70 12.49 -4.28
CA TYR A 126 3.66 11.95 -3.30
C TYR A 126 4.73 11.06 -3.94
N ILE A 127 4.37 10.33 -5.00
CA ILE A 127 5.20 9.31 -5.63
C ILE A 127 5.21 9.53 -7.14
N THR A 128 6.40 9.60 -7.73
CA THR A 128 6.54 9.86 -9.17
C THR A 128 5.89 8.76 -10.01
N ALA A 129 5.30 9.13 -11.15
CA ALA A 129 4.73 8.17 -12.10
C ALA A 129 5.72 7.10 -12.54
N LYS A 130 7.02 7.44 -12.66
CA LYS A 130 8.09 6.49 -12.97
C LYS A 130 8.29 5.43 -11.89
N ALA A 131 8.20 5.81 -10.61
CA ALA A 131 8.38 4.86 -9.52
C ALA A 131 7.25 3.81 -9.46
N ILE A 132 6.05 4.15 -9.95
CA ILE A 132 4.88 3.27 -9.94
C ILE A 132 4.57 2.62 -11.31
N SER A 133 5.30 2.98 -12.38
CA SER A 133 4.97 2.52 -13.74
C SER A 133 5.16 1.01 -13.93
N GLU A 134 6.11 0.44 -13.19
CA GLU A 134 6.42 -0.99 -13.21
C GLU A 134 5.51 -1.80 -12.28
N TRP A 135 4.64 -1.15 -11.51
CA TRP A 135 3.80 -1.82 -10.51
C TRP A 135 2.40 -2.13 -11.06
N GLN A 136 1.90 -3.30 -10.69
CA GLN A 136 0.56 -3.77 -11.03
C GLN A 136 -0.25 -4.10 -9.77
N PHE A 137 -1.56 -3.91 -9.88
CA PHE A 137 -2.52 -4.13 -8.81
C PHE A 137 -3.55 -5.15 -9.27
N THR A 138 -3.63 -6.28 -8.58
CA THR A 138 -4.56 -7.36 -8.92
C THR A 138 -5.39 -7.79 -7.71
N LEU A 139 -6.51 -8.46 -7.95
CA LEU A 139 -7.39 -9.02 -6.91
C LEU A 139 -7.07 -10.51 -6.75
N PRO A 140 -6.12 -10.90 -5.86
CA PRO A 140 -5.62 -12.27 -5.77
C PRO A 140 -6.70 -13.27 -5.38
N TRP A 141 -7.67 -12.84 -4.56
CA TRP A 141 -8.71 -13.70 -4.00
C TRP A 141 -10.12 -13.40 -4.54
N ASN A 142 -10.19 -12.78 -5.72
CA ASN A 142 -11.44 -12.38 -6.35
C ASN A 142 -12.32 -11.48 -5.45
N ARG A 143 -11.71 -10.68 -4.57
CA ARG A 143 -12.38 -9.83 -3.58
C ARG A 143 -11.66 -8.50 -3.44
N THR A 144 -12.40 -7.45 -3.15
CA THR A 144 -11.90 -6.09 -2.94
C THR A 144 -11.32 -5.85 -1.55
N PHE A 145 -11.25 -6.86 -0.67
CA PHE A 145 -10.68 -6.67 0.66
C PHE A 145 -9.20 -6.26 0.63
N GLU A 146 -8.42 -6.86 -0.28
CA GLU A 146 -6.97 -6.65 -0.43
C GLU A 146 -6.57 -6.75 -1.90
N ILE A 147 -5.42 -6.17 -2.22
CA ILE A 147 -4.81 -6.27 -3.54
C ILE A 147 -3.47 -6.99 -3.43
N LYS A 148 -3.01 -7.54 -4.55
CA LYS A 148 -1.62 -7.92 -4.72
C LYS A 148 -0.91 -6.78 -5.44
N VAL A 149 0.19 -6.32 -4.86
CA VAL A 149 1.08 -5.29 -5.41
C VAL A 149 2.36 -5.98 -5.87
N ASP A 150 2.57 -6.06 -7.18
CA ASP A 150 3.76 -6.71 -7.77
C ASP A 150 4.47 -5.76 -8.74
N LYS A 151 5.79 -5.95 -8.87
CA LYS A 151 6.61 -5.37 -9.95
C LYS A 151 6.50 -6.27 -11.19
N ARG A 152 6.38 -5.66 -12.38
CA ARG A 152 6.30 -6.34 -13.69
C ARG A 152 7.63 -6.88 -14.16
#